data_AF-A0A3P5XZW9-F1
#
_entry.id   AF-A0A3P5XZW9-F1
#
_cell.length_a   1.000
_cell.length_b   1.000
_cell.length_c   1.000
_cell.angle_alpha   90.00
_cell.angle_beta   90.00
_cell.angle_gamma   90.00
#
_symmetry.space_group_name_H-M   'P 1'
#
loop_
_entity.id
_entity.type
_entity.pdbx_description
1 polymer ?
#
loop_
_entity_poly.entity_id
_entity_poly.type
_entity_poly.pdbx_seq_one_letter_code
_entity_poly.pdbx_strand_id
1 'polypeptide(L)'
;MFYLIIAVLIISYYLFMAPKSVRNTLAMIGLVGLVALLIVLASLSFIKIMQTPPEFFVGLGMIVLGYFALKDLFKMPEKPRVK
;
A
#
# COMPACT_ATOMS: atom_id res chain seq x y z
N MET A 1 27.29 -22.66 -2.52
CA MET A 1 28.00 -21.36 -2.33
C MET A 1 28.50 -20.78 -3.65
N PHE A 2 29.34 -21.49 -4.40
CA PHE A 2 29.88 -21.05 -5.69
C PHE A 2 28.81 -20.62 -6.72
N TYR A 3 27.73 -21.39 -6.89
CA TYR A 3 26.66 -21.08 -7.84
C TYR A 3 25.88 -19.80 -7.52
N LEU A 4 25.72 -19.45 -6.24
CA LEU A 4 25.06 -18.20 -5.84
C LEU A 4 25.93 -16.99 -6.20
N ILE A 5 27.23 -17.10 -6.00
CA ILE A 5 28.20 -16.06 -6.38
C ILE A 5 28.15 -15.84 -7.89
N ILE A 6 28.15 -16.91 -8.69
CA ILE A 6 28.02 -16.85 -10.15
C ILE A 6 26.69 -16.21 -10.56
N ALA A 7 25.57 -16.62 -9.97
CA ALA A 7 24.26 -16.07 -10.29
C ALA A 7 24.20 -14.56 -10.02
N VAL A 8 24.74 -14.10 -8.88
CA VAL A 8 24.81 -12.67 -8.54
C VAL A 8 25.72 -11.91 -9.52
N LEU A 9 26.86 -12.48 -9.92
CA LEU A 9 27.76 -11.91 -10.93
C LEU A 9 27.10 -11.76 -12.30
N ILE A 10 26.30 -12.75 -12.71
CA ILE A 10 25.56 -12.69 -13.98
C ILE A 10 24.49 -11.60 -13.90
N ILE A 11 23.70 -11.57 -12.82
CA ILE A 11 22.65 -10.55 -12.63
C ILE A 11 23.25 -9.14 -12.63
N SER A 12 24.35 -8.92 -11.90
CA SER A 12 25.01 -7.62 -11.86
C SER A 12 25.54 -7.20 -13.23
N TYR A 13 26.13 -8.11 -14.01
CA TYR A 13 26.53 -7.84 -15.39
C TYR A 13 25.34 -7.39 -16.26
N TYR A 14 24.20 -8.06 -16.17
CA TYR A 14 23.00 -7.70 -16.93
C TYR A 14 22.39 -6.35 -16.49
N LEU A 15 22.52 -5.96 -15.22
CA LEU A 15 22.03 -4.68 -14.73
C LEU A 15 22.92 -3.50 -15.13
N PHE A 16 24.25 -3.67 -15.11
CA PHE A 16 25.19 -2.57 -15.29
C PHE A 16 25.82 -2.48 -16.70
N MET A 17 26.05 -3.60 -17.38
CA MET A 17 26.90 -3.66 -18.58
C MET A 17 26.19 -4.22 -19.82
N ALA A 18 24.90 -4.57 -19.72
CA ALA A 18 24.14 -5.10 -20.86
C ALA A 18 23.96 -4.07 -21.99
N PRO A 19 24.01 -4.49 -23.26
CA PRO A 19 23.73 -3.63 -24.40
C PRO A 19 22.30 -3.10 -24.35
N LYS A 20 22.06 -1.89 -24.89
CA LYS A 20 20.79 -1.17 -24.78
C LYS A 20 19.57 -2.01 -25.17
N SER A 21 19.69 -2.86 -26.20
CA SER A 21 18.62 -3.75 -26.66
C SER A 21 18.20 -4.78 -25.60
N VAL A 22 19.18 -5.40 -24.92
CA VAL A 22 18.92 -6.41 -23.88
C VAL A 22 18.42 -5.75 -22.59
N ARG A 23 19.00 -4.60 -22.24
CA ARG A 23 18.57 -3.83 -21.06
C ARG A 23 17.12 -3.36 -21.18
N ASN A 24 16.67 -2.98 -22.37
CA ASN A 24 15.28 -2.57 -22.61
C ASN A 24 14.31 -3.74 -22.42
N THR A 25 14.64 -4.92 -22.97
CA THR A 25 13.85 -6.14 -22.78
C THR A 25 13.80 -6.56 -21.31
N LEU A 26 14.95 -6.54 -20.61
CA LEU A 26 15.02 -6.90 -19.19
C LEU A 26 14.23 -5.92 -18.31
N ALA A 27 14.31 -4.62 -18.60
CA ALA A 27 13.53 -3.60 -17.91
C ALA A 27 12.02 -3.78 -18.15
N MET A 28 11.62 -4.10 -19.38
CA MET A 28 10.22 -4.39 -19.71
C MET A 28 9.71 -5.64 -18.99
N ILE A 29 10.48 -6.73 -18.98
CA ILE A 29 10.14 -7.95 -18.22
C ILE A 29 10.05 -7.64 -16.72
N GLY A 30 11.02 -6.89 -16.17
CA GLY A 30 11.01 -6.46 -14.78
C GLY A 30 9.78 -5.61 -14.43
N LEU A 31 9.41 -4.68 -15.32
CA LEU A 31 8.23 -3.84 -15.14
C LEU A 31 6.94 -4.66 -15.18
N VAL A 32 6.78 -5.56 -16.15
CA VAL A 32 5.62 -6.45 -16.24
C VAL A 32 5.54 -7.36 -15.00
N GLY A 33 6.66 -7.93 -14.55
CA GLY A 33 6.72 -8.73 -13.34
C GLY A 33 6.35 -7.94 -12.08
N LEU A 34 6.82 -6.69 -11.99
CA LEU A 34 6.47 -5.78 -10.88
C LEU A 34 4.98 -5.43 -10.90
N VAL A 35 4.42 -5.12 -12.07
CA VAL A 35 2.99 -4.84 -12.23
C VAL A 35 2.15 -6.06 -11.85
N ALA A 36 2.53 -7.25 -12.32
CA ALA A 36 1.84 -8.50 -11.96
C ALA A 36 1.88 -8.75 -10.44
N LEU A 37 3.04 -8.55 -9.80
CA LEU A 37 3.16 -8.63 -8.35
C LEU A 37 2.23 -7.64 -7.65
N LEU A 38 2.22 -6.38 -8.06
CA LEU A 38 1.33 -5.37 -7.47
C LEU A 38 -0.14 -5.75 -7.60
N ILE A 39 -0.56 -6.28 -8.75
CA ILE A 39 -1.93 -6.75 -8.97
C ILE A 39 -2.26 -7.88 -7.98
N VAL A 40 -1.40 -8.89 -7.88
CA VAL A 40 -1.60 -10.02 -6.96
C VAL A 40 -1.67 -9.54 -5.51
N LEU A 41 -0.75 -8.65 -5.10
CA LEU A 41 -0.75 -8.08 -3.75
C LEU A 41 -2.02 -7.26 -3.46
N ALA A 42 -2.50 -6.50 -4.45
CA ALA A 42 -3.74 -5.73 -4.33
C ALA A 42 -4.95 -6.64 -4.18
N SER A 43 -5.05 -7.70 -4.99
CA SER A 43 -6.12 -8.71 -4.91
C SER A 43 -6.10 -9.43 -3.56
N LEU A 44 -4.93 -9.85 -3.10
CA LEU A 44 -4.78 -10.50 -1.79
C LEU A 44 -5.15 -9.56 -0.64
N SER A 45 -4.71 -8.31 -0.70
CA SER A 45 -5.07 -7.29 0.29
C SER A 45 -6.58 -7.06 0.33
N PHE A 46 -7.24 -6.99 -0.83
CA PHE A 46 -8.69 -6.81 -0.89
C PHE A 46 -9.44 -7.96 -0.22
N ILE A 47 -9.04 -9.21 -0.50
CA ILE A 47 -9.62 -10.39 0.15
C ILE A 47 -9.38 -10.34 1.66
N LYS A 48 -8.17 -9.97 2.11
CA LYS A 48 -7.84 -9.84 3.53
C LYS A 48 -8.69 -8.78 4.23
N ILE A 49 -8.95 -7.65 3.57
CA ILE A 49 -9.81 -6.58 4.11
C ILE A 49 -11.23 -7.10 4.31
N MET A 50 -11.76 -7.89 3.36
CA MET A 50 -13.10 -8.48 3.49
C MET A 50 -13.17 -9.58 4.57
N GLN A 51 -12.07 -10.28 4.82
CA GLN A 51 -11.94 -11.25 5.92
C GLN A 51 -11.62 -10.59 7.27
N THR A 52 -11.38 -9.27 7.30
CA THR A 52 -11.07 -8.58 8.56
C THR A 52 -12.31 -8.55 9.44
N PRO A 53 -12.18 -8.79 10.75
CA PRO A 53 -13.32 -8.81 11.66
C PRO A 53 -14.17 -7.53 11.54
N PRO A 54 -15.51 -7.62 11.51
CA PRO A 54 -16.40 -6.47 11.33
C PRO A 54 -16.20 -5.36 12.36
N GLU A 55 -15.71 -5.72 13.54
CA GLU A 55 -15.39 -4.82 14.66
C GLU A 55 -14.42 -3.72 14.26
N PHE A 56 -13.50 -4.00 13.33
CA PHE A 56 -12.55 -3.01 12.85
C PHE A 56 -13.25 -1.89 12.05
N PHE A 57 -14.23 -2.26 11.23
CA PHE A 57 -15.04 -1.31 10.47
C PHE A 57 -16.00 -0.53 11.36
N VAL A 58 -16.62 -1.21 12.33
CA VAL A 58 -17.50 -0.57 13.32
C VAL A 58 -16.70 0.43 14.17
N GLY A 59 -15.50 0.06 14.62
CA GLY A 59 -14.61 0.93 15.37
C GLY A 59 -14.23 2.19 14.58
N LEU A 60 -13.88 2.05 13.31
CA LEU A 60 -13.64 3.20 12.42
C LEU A 60 -14.87 4.11 12.31
N GLY A 61 -16.06 3.53 12.16
CA GLY A 61 -17.32 4.28 12.15
C GLY A 61 -17.54 5.07 13.44
N MET A 62 -17.28 4.44 14.60
CA MET A 62 -17.42 5.08 15.91
C MET A 62 -16.42 6.23 16.10
N ILE A 63 -15.20 6.12 15.58
CA ILE A 63 -14.22 7.22 15.61
C ILE A 63 -14.72 8.42 14.80
N VAL A 64 -15.27 8.18 13.61
CA VAL A 64 -15.84 9.25 12.76
C VAL A 64 -17.01 9.93 13.46
N LEU A 65 -17.92 9.15 14.06
CA LEU A 65 -19.05 9.68 14.82
C LEU A 65 -18.59 10.48 16.04
N GLY A 66 -17.59 9.99 16.78
CA GLY A 66 -16.98 10.70 17.90
C GLY A 66 -16.36 12.03 17.49
N TYR A 67 -15.66 12.07 16.35
CA TYR A 67 -15.13 13.33 15.80
C TYR A 67 -16.25 14.31 15.45
N PHE A 68 -17.33 13.83 14.84
CA PHE A 68 -18.49 14.67 14.53
C PHE A 68 -19.17 15.20 15.79
N ALA A 69 -19.35 14.36 16.81
CA ALA A 69 -19.92 14.77 18.09
C ALA A 69 -19.07 15.84 18.80
N LEU A 70 -17.75 15.68 18.80
CA LEU A 70 -16.83 16.70 19.33
C LEU A 70 -16.92 18.00 18.55
N LYS A 71 -16.91 17.92 17.21
CA LYS A 71 -17.05 19.09 16.33
C LYS A 71 -18.39 19.82 16.56
N ASP A 72 -19.46 19.08 16.84
CA ASP A 72 -20.77 19.65 17.12
C ASP A 72 -20.82 20.32 18.49
N LEU A 73 -20.20 19.70 19.51
CA LEU A 73 -20.03 20.30 20.83
C LEU A 73 -19.26 21.62 20.77
N PHE A 74 -18.19 21.70 19.97
CA PHE A 74 -17.43 22.94 19.76
C PHE A 74 -18.21 24.02 19.01
N LYS A 75 -19.27 23.64 18.28
CA LYS A 75 -20.14 24.57 17.55
C LYS A 75 -21.37 25.00 18.35
N MET A 76 -21.58 24.45 19.56
CA MET A 76 -22.67 24.91 20.40
C MET A 76 -22.43 26.37 20.82
N PRO A 77 -23.37 27.29 20.52
CA PRO A 77 -23.29 28.65 21.00
C PRO A 77 -23.42 28.67 22.53
N GLU A 78 -22.59 29.48 23.20
CA GLU A 78 -22.69 29.67 24.64
C GLU A 78 -24.11 30.10 25.02
N LYS A 79 -24.69 29.39 26.00
CA LYS A 79 -26.01 29.71 26.55
C LYS A 79 -26.04 31.18 26.95
N PRO A 80 -26.94 32.02 26.40
CA PRO A 80 -27.04 33.40 26.85
C PRO A 80 -27.41 33.38 28.33
N ARG A 81 -26.53 33.96 29.16
CA ARG A 81 -26.79 34.20 30.57
C ARG A 81 -28.02 35.10 30.63
N VAL A 82 -29.16 34.52 31.01
CA VAL A 82 -30.37 35.28 31.35
C VAL A 82 -29.98 36.11 32.57
N LYS A 83 -29.91 37.43 32.37
CA LYS A 83 -29.70 38.44 33.42
C LYS A 83 -30.95 38.58 34.27
#